data_AF-A0AAC8QIF8-F1
#
_entry.id   AF-A0AAC8QIF8-F1
#
_cell.length_a   1.000
_cell.length_b   1.000
_cell.length_c   1.000
_cell.angle_alpha   90.00
_cell.angle_beta   90.00
_cell.angle_gamma   90.00
#
_symmetry.space_group_name_H-M   'P 1'
#
loop_
_entity.id
_entity.type
_entity.pdbx_description
1 polymer ?
#
loop_
_entity_poly.entity_id
_entity_poly.type
_entity_poly.pdbx_seq_one_letter_code
_entity_poly.pdbx_strand_id
1 'polypeptide(L)'
;MLPGEDRSVLQAFREGDRATLTRVYRTYSPQVARYLARRFSVRAGTHVHSVSLGALDLDAAHQETFVRAFRPALRQAYDGVRPYLGFLLMLARSTAVDLLRASGRIAREAVPLDDAPELAHAPTEEQGPEEQALKAEVRTLVRQFLDGLPEEARALAQLRFMEGLSQEAAATRLQLTRGEVRVRERHLRTQFTEHLLARGWLDVPLAGMEKVP
;
A
#
# COMPACT_ATOMS: atom_id res chain seq x y z
N MET A 1 -0.13 22.25 5.89
CA MET A 1 -0.96 21.76 4.79
C MET A 1 -0.15 20.91 3.81
N LEU A 2 -0.63 19.71 3.55
CA LEU A 2 -0.04 18.67 2.71
C LEU A 2 -0.84 18.47 1.41
N PRO A 3 -0.27 17.85 0.37
CA PRO A 3 -0.99 17.56 -0.87
C PRO A 3 -2.20 16.66 -0.61
N GLY A 4 -3.41 17.16 -0.86
CA GLY A 4 -4.68 16.48 -0.55
C GLY A 4 -5.52 17.16 0.53
N GLU A 5 -4.94 18.10 1.30
CA GLU A 5 -5.68 18.89 2.30
C GLU A 5 -6.24 20.21 1.71
N ASP A 6 -5.56 20.77 0.70
CA ASP A 6 -5.92 22.01 0.03
C ASP A 6 -5.56 21.94 -1.47
N ARG A 7 -6.46 22.43 -2.33
CA ARG A 7 -6.26 22.56 -3.79
C ARG A 7 -5.07 23.45 -4.13
N SER A 8 -4.84 24.53 -3.36
CA SER A 8 -3.71 25.44 -3.58
C SER A 8 -2.36 24.73 -3.39
N VAL A 9 -2.27 23.88 -2.36
CA VAL A 9 -1.08 23.09 -2.05
C VAL A 9 -0.88 21.95 -3.03
N LEU A 10 -1.96 21.32 -3.49
CA LEU A 10 -1.89 20.30 -4.55
C LEU A 10 -1.35 20.89 -5.85
N GLN A 11 -1.80 22.09 -6.22
CA GLN A 11 -1.33 22.76 -7.44
C GLN A 11 0.15 23.13 -7.34
N ALA A 12 0.57 23.74 -6.22
CA ALA A 12 1.98 24.05 -5.97
C ALA A 12 2.87 22.78 -5.99
N PHE A 13 2.36 21.67 -5.46
CA PHE A 13 3.03 20.37 -5.52
C PHE A 13 3.18 19.87 -6.97
N ARG A 14 2.12 19.94 -7.79
CA ARG A 14 2.16 19.54 -9.21
C ARG A 14 3.17 20.37 -10.01
N GLU A 15 3.16 21.68 -9.81
CA GLU A 15 4.08 22.63 -10.45
C GLU A 15 5.55 22.44 -10.00
N GLY A 16 5.77 21.73 -8.90
CA GLY A 16 7.10 21.45 -8.38
C GLY A 16 7.69 22.61 -7.58
N ASP A 17 6.84 23.41 -6.95
CA ASP A 17 7.26 24.46 -6.03
C ASP A 17 8.22 23.91 -4.97
N ARG A 18 9.41 24.50 -4.88
CA ARG A 18 10.51 23.99 -4.06
C ARG A 18 10.15 24.00 -2.57
N ALA A 19 9.42 25.01 -2.10
CA ALA A 19 9.02 25.11 -0.70
C ALA A 19 8.03 23.99 -0.34
N THR A 20 7.06 23.74 -1.23
CA THR A 20 6.07 22.68 -1.09
C THR A 20 6.71 21.30 -1.12
N LEU A 21 7.60 21.01 -2.09
CA LEU A 21 8.32 19.73 -2.15
C LEU A 21 9.19 19.49 -0.91
N THR A 22 9.86 20.53 -0.40
CA THR A 22 10.67 20.45 0.81
C THR A 22 9.81 20.10 2.03
N ARG A 23 8.63 20.72 2.15
CA ARG A 23 7.68 20.45 3.23
C ARG A 23 7.16 19.02 3.16
N VAL A 24 6.78 18.56 1.96
CA VAL A 24 6.33 17.18 1.72
C VAL A 24 7.42 16.19 2.12
N TYR A 25 8.66 16.41 1.65
CA TYR A 25 9.80 15.55 2.00
C TYR A 25 10.02 15.47 3.52
N ARG A 26 10.12 16.62 4.21
CA ARG A 26 10.36 16.65 5.66
C ARG A 26 9.27 15.94 6.45
N THR A 27 8.01 16.06 6.01
CA THR A 27 6.87 15.45 6.69
C THR A 27 6.84 13.93 6.56
N TYR A 28 7.11 13.41 5.35
CA TYR A 28 6.92 12.00 5.06
C TYR A 28 8.21 11.17 5.12
N SER A 29 9.39 11.80 5.00
CA SER A 29 10.68 11.11 5.00
C SER A 29 10.88 10.18 6.21
N PRO A 30 10.61 10.60 7.47
CA PRO A 30 10.75 9.71 8.63
C PRO A 30 9.79 8.53 8.60
N GLN A 31 8.59 8.72 8.05
CA GLN A 31 7.55 7.68 7.98
C GLN A 31 7.91 6.62 6.93
N VAL A 32 8.39 7.04 5.76
CA VAL A 32 8.88 6.14 4.71
C VAL A 32 10.10 5.35 5.18
N ALA A 33 11.07 6.00 5.83
CA ALA A 33 12.25 5.33 6.38
C ALA A 33 11.87 4.26 7.42
N ARG A 34 10.96 4.60 8.33
CA ARG A 34 10.45 3.67 9.35
C ARG A 34 9.70 2.50 8.74
N TYR A 35 8.87 2.75 7.74
CA TYR A 35 8.17 1.71 6.99
C TYR A 35 9.16 0.72 6.35
N LEU A 36 10.13 1.24 5.60
CA LEU A 36 11.15 0.43 4.94
C LEU A 36 11.95 -0.40 5.95
N ALA A 37 12.40 0.21 7.05
CA ALA A 37 13.12 -0.49 8.11
C ALA A 37 12.26 -1.58 8.76
N ARG A 38 11.01 -1.29 9.14
CA ARG A 38 10.14 -2.30 9.77
C ARG A 38 9.83 -3.47 8.84
N ARG A 39 9.66 -3.18 7.54
CA ARG A 39 9.16 -4.16 6.57
C ARG A 39 10.26 -4.99 5.91
N PHE A 40 11.47 -4.44 5.80
CA PHE A 40 12.57 -5.03 5.03
C PHE A 40 13.90 -5.10 5.80
N SER A 41 13.98 -4.74 7.09
CA SER A 41 15.21 -4.91 7.88
C SER A 41 15.42 -6.35 8.38
N VAL A 42 16.67 -6.65 8.70
CA VAL A 42 17.11 -7.93 9.26
C VAL A 42 16.54 -8.07 10.68
N ARG A 43 15.38 -8.69 10.83
CA ARG A 43 14.98 -9.29 12.10
C ARG A 43 14.37 -10.66 11.85
N ALA A 44 15.12 -11.68 12.28
CA ALA A 44 14.58 -13.02 12.47
C ALA A 44 13.44 -12.93 13.49
N GLY A 45 12.20 -13.00 13.03
CA GLY A 45 11.03 -12.90 13.90
C GLY A 45 9.76 -12.48 13.16
N THR A 46 8.99 -13.50 12.76
CA THR A 46 7.52 -13.50 12.60
C THR A 46 6.82 -12.65 11.52
N HIS A 47 7.46 -12.11 10.48
CA HIS A 47 6.74 -11.53 9.32
C HIS A 47 7.12 -12.17 7.96
N VAL A 48 6.12 -12.29 7.08
CA VAL A 48 5.97 -13.24 5.94
C VAL A 48 6.84 -12.94 4.70
N HIS A 49 7.91 -12.13 4.80
CA HIS A 49 8.84 -11.93 3.68
C HIS A 49 10.24 -12.37 4.09
N SER A 50 10.64 -13.54 3.60
CA SER A 50 11.92 -14.21 3.91
C SER A 50 13.16 -13.50 3.36
N VAL A 51 13.08 -12.20 3.04
CA VAL A 51 14.14 -11.48 2.34
C VAL A 51 14.34 -10.11 2.97
N SER A 52 15.60 -9.84 3.33
CA SER A 52 16.00 -8.62 4.02
C SER A 52 16.90 -7.74 3.14
N LEU A 53 16.75 -6.43 3.32
CA LEU A 53 17.65 -5.40 2.83
C LEU A 53 18.68 -5.02 3.90
N GLY A 54 19.89 -4.69 3.46
CA GLY A 54 20.88 -4.05 4.31
C GLY A 54 20.58 -2.56 4.50
N ALA A 55 21.25 -1.90 5.44
CA ALA A 55 21.05 -0.47 5.71
C ALA A 55 21.23 0.41 4.46
N LEU A 56 22.27 0.14 3.66
CA LEU A 56 22.53 0.88 2.41
C LEU A 56 21.42 0.71 1.38
N ASP A 57 20.86 -0.50 1.27
CA ASP A 57 19.77 -0.77 0.33
C ASP A 57 18.46 -0.09 0.78
N LEU A 58 18.23 0.00 2.09
CA LEU A 58 17.09 0.72 2.67
C LEU A 58 17.19 2.23 2.41
N ASP A 59 18.39 2.81 2.56
CA ASP A 59 18.64 4.22 2.25
C ASP A 59 18.48 4.49 0.74
N ALA A 60 18.97 3.60 -0.12
CA ALA A 60 18.77 3.69 -1.56
C ALA A 60 17.28 3.62 -1.93
N ALA A 61 16.54 2.69 -1.32
CA ALA A 61 15.09 2.58 -1.52
C ALA A 61 14.36 3.85 -1.10
N HIS A 62 14.73 4.43 0.04
CA HIS A 62 14.18 5.68 0.54
C HIS A 62 14.42 6.84 -0.43
N GLN A 63 15.67 7.02 -0.87
CA GLN A 63 16.04 8.10 -1.79
C GLN A 63 15.31 7.97 -3.13
N GLU A 64 15.35 6.78 -3.75
CA GLU A 64 14.71 6.57 -5.05
C GLU A 64 13.19 6.72 -4.96
N THR A 65 12.57 6.40 -3.81
CA THR A 65 11.14 6.68 -3.58
C THR A 65 10.83 8.16 -3.75
N PHE A 66 11.58 9.04 -3.10
CA PHE A 66 11.34 10.48 -3.19
C PHE A 66 11.75 11.06 -4.54
N VAL A 67 12.82 10.55 -5.16
CA VAL A 67 13.20 10.89 -6.53
C VAL A 67 12.03 10.62 -7.48
N ARG A 68 11.45 9.40 -7.44
CA ARG A 68 10.30 9.02 -8.26
C ARG A 68 9.07 9.86 -7.91
N ALA A 69 8.72 9.98 -6.63
CA ALA A 69 7.55 10.73 -6.17
C ALA A 69 7.59 12.19 -6.62
N PHE A 70 8.78 12.77 -6.72
CA PHE A 70 9.00 14.13 -7.18
C PHE A 70 9.38 14.21 -8.66
N ARG A 71 9.14 13.20 -9.50
CA ARG A 71 9.17 13.37 -10.96
C ARG A 71 7.89 14.07 -11.44
N PRO A 72 7.97 14.98 -12.43
CA PRO A 72 6.79 15.70 -12.93
C PRO A 72 5.61 14.79 -13.25
N ALA A 73 5.86 13.66 -13.94
CA ALA A 73 4.84 12.69 -14.30
C ALA A 73 4.04 12.16 -13.09
N LEU A 74 4.73 11.77 -12.00
CA LEU A 74 4.05 11.22 -10.81
C LEU A 74 3.39 12.31 -9.96
N ARG A 75 3.94 13.52 -9.93
CA ARG A 75 3.28 14.65 -9.25
C ARG A 75 1.99 15.06 -9.96
N GLN A 76 2.02 15.12 -11.30
CA GLN A 76 0.85 15.45 -12.11
C GLN A 76 -0.23 14.36 -12.03
N ALA A 77 0.17 13.09 -11.99
CA ALA A 77 -0.75 11.96 -11.90
C ALA A 77 -1.44 11.80 -10.53
N TYR A 78 -0.91 12.42 -9.46
CA TYR A 78 -1.55 12.36 -8.15
C TYR A 78 -2.82 13.23 -8.13
N ASP A 79 -3.97 12.59 -7.94
CA ASP A 79 -5.31 13.19 -7.99
C ASP A 79 -5.66 14.04 -6.75
N GLY A 80 -4.96 13.84 -5.64
CA GLY A 80 -5.23 14.51 -4.37
C GLY A 80 -6.43 13.96 -3.60
N VAL A 81 -7.02 12.84 -4.04
CA VAL A 81 -8.19 12.21 -3.42
C VAL A 81 -7.75 11.24 -2.31
N ARG A 82 -6.69 10.47 -2.57
CA ARG A 82 -6.15 9.48 -1.61
C ARG A 82 -5.07 10.13 -0.74
N PRO A 83 -4.91 9.73 0.54
CA PRO A 83 -3.81 10.24 1.36
C PRO A 83 -2.44 10.04 0.70
N TYR A 84 -1.66 11.12 0.58
CA TYR A 84 -0.37 11.09 -0.13
C TYR A 84 0.63 10.10 0.49
N LEU A 85 0.57 9.88 1.81
CA LEU A 85 1.38 8.87 2.48
C LEU A 85 1.13 7.47 1.91
N GLY A 86 -0.12 7.09 1.64
CA GLY A 86 -0.43 5.80 1.04
C GLY A 86 0.18 5.65 -0.36
N PHE A 87 0.20 6.74 -1.14
CA PHE A 87 0.91 6.75 -2.42
C PHE A 87 2.43 6.58 -2.25
N LEU A 88 3.04 7.29 -1.31
CA LEU A 88 4.48 7.19 -1.04
C LEU A 88 4.90 5.81 -0.55
N LEU A 89 4.12 5.18 0.33
CA LEU A 89 4.46 3.85 0.86
C LEU A 89 4.32 2.75 -0.22
N MET A 90 3.36 2.90 -1.15
CA MET A 90 3.25 2.03 -2.32
C MET A 90 4.51 2.12 -3.19
N LEU A 91 4.96 3.35 -3.45
CA LEU A 91 6.17 3.61 -4.22
C LEU A 91 7.43 3.12 -3.51
N ALA A 92 7.49 3.26 -2.18
CA ALA A 92 8.58 2.77 -1.34
C ALA A 92 8.71 1.25 -1.41
N ARG A 93 7.57 0.55 -1.32
CA ARG A 93 7.52 -0.89 -1.50
C ARG A 93 8.03 -1.29 -2.86
N SER A 94 7.46 -0.74 -3.95
CA SER A 94 7.89 -1.06 -5.32
C SER A 94 9.40 -0.90 -5.47
N THR A 95 9.95 0.21 -4.97
CA THR A 95 11.37 0.52 -5.08
C THR A 95 12.23 -0.48 -4.29
N ALA A 96 11.88 -0.80 -3.05
CA ALA A 96 12.60 -1.78 -2.24
C ALA A 96 12.59 -3.17 -2.89
N VAL A 97 11.45 -3.55 -3.48
CA VAL A 97 11.28 -4.79 -4.22
C VAL A 97 12.14 -4.83 -5.48
N ASP A 98 12.20 -3.74 -6.23
CA ASP A 98 13.02 -3.64 -7.43
C ASP A 98 14.52 -3.77 -7.09
N LEU A 99 14.96 -3.17 -5.98
CA LEU A 99 16.34 -3.33 -5.48
C LEU A 99 16.63 -4.78 -5.05
N LEU A 100 15.69 -5.42 -4.36
CA LEU A 100 15.81 -6.84 -3.99
C LEU A 100 15.94 -7.75 -5.22
N ARG A 101 15.17 -7.49 -6.29
CA ARG A 101 15.29 -8.22 -7.57
C ARG A 101 16.63 -7.95 -8.25
N ALA A 102 17.08 -6.69 -8.29
CA ALA A 102 18.34 -6.31 -8.93
C ALA A 102 19.56 -6.93 -8.23
N SER A 103 19.50 -7.10 -6.90
CA SER A 103 20.56 -7.73 -6.11
C SER A 103 20.66 -9.25 -6.26
N GLY A 104 19.74 -9.89 -7.00
CA GLY A 104 19.67 -11.36 -7.13
C GLY A 104 19.24 -12.09 -5.85
N ARG A 105 18.90 -11.35 -4.78
CA ARG A 105 18.43 -11.90 -3.49
C ARG A 105 17.00 -12.42 -3.56
N ILE A 106 16.28 -12.12 -4.63
CA ILE A 106 14.96 -12.64 -4.93
C ILE A 106 14.92 -13.10 -6.39
N ALA A 107 14.34 -14.27 -6.66
CA ALA A 107 14.04 -14.69 -8.02
C ALA A 107 13.14 -13.63 -8.70
N ARG A 108 13.32 -13.40 -10.01
CA ARG A 108 12.59 -12.35 -10.76
C ARG A 108 11.05 -12.39 -10.58
N GLU A 109 10.51 -13.54 -10.18
CA GLU A 109 9.07 -13.83 -10.01
C GLU A 109 8.55 -13.68 -8.55
N ALA A 110 9.41 -13.48 -7.55
CA ALA A 110 9.06 -13.74 -6.15
C ALA A 110 8.56 -12.54 -5.33
N VAL A 111 8.18 -11.41 -5.95
CA VAL A 111 7.57 -10.30 -5.19
C VAL A 111 6.43 -9.60 -5.93
N PRO A 112 5.22 -9.48 -5.35
CA PRO A 112 4.15 -8.65 -5.91
C PRO A 112 4.46 -7.16 -5.85
N LEU A 113 3.96 -6.45 -6.88
CA LEU A 113 3.88 -4.99 -6.94
C LEU A 113 2.49 -4.45 -6.53
N ASP A 114 1.54 -5.31 -6.16
CA ASP A 114 0.13 -4.91 -6.01
C ASP A 114 -0.44 -5.29 -4.64
N ASP A 115 0.07 -4.59 -3.62
CA ASP A 115 -0.54 -4.43 -2.31
C ASP A 115 -0.60 -2.93 -2.04
N ALA A 116 -1.79 -2.39 -1.76
CA ALA A 116 -1.86 -1.10 -1.09
C ALA A 116 -1.04 -1.21 0.20
N PRO A 117 -0.15 -0.25 0.51
CA PRO A 117 0.65 -0.32 1.71
C PRO A 117 -0.29 -0.48 2.90
N GLU A 118 -0.13 -1.57 3.65
CA GLU A 118 -0.75 -1.68 4.98
C GLU A 118 -0.41 -0.40 5.72
N LEU A 119 -1.43 0.42 5.98
CA LEU A 119 -1.37 1.60 6.83
C LEU A 119 -1.23 1.14 8.29
N ALA A 120 -0.22 0.32 8.57
CA ALA A 120 0.18 -0.05 9.91
C ALA A 120 1.21 0.97 10.39
N HIS A 121 0.69 2.05 10.96
CA HIS A 121 1.30 2.77 12.08
C HIS A 121 2.65 3.45 11.82
N ALA A 122 2.60 4.74 11.45
CA ALA A 122 3.45 5.68 12.17
C ALA A 122 2.81 5.88 13.57
N PRO A 123 3.48 5.54 14.69
CA PRO A 123 3.04 6.05 15.98
C PRO A 123 3.32 7.55 15.94
N THR A 124 2.30 8.34 15.63
CA THR A 124 2.25 9.70 16.17
C THR A 124 1.89 9.54 17.64
N GLU A 125 2.62 10.24 18.49
CA GLU A 125 2.38 10.30 19.93
C GLU A 125 0.89 10.57 20.19
N GLU A 126 0.31 9.72 21.04
CA GLU A 126 -1.08 9.74 21.53
C GLU A 126 -2.17 9.61 20.44
N GLN A 127 -2.41 8.37 20.00
CA GLN A 127 -3.67 8.05 19.32
C GLN A 127 -4.81 8.16 20.33
N GLY A 128 -5.66 9.19 20.19
CA GLY A 128 -6.80 9.41 21.07
C GLY A 128 -7.77 8.21 21.11
N PRO A 129 -8.60 8.09 22.15
CA PRO A 129 -9.53 6.96 22.33
C PRO A 129 -10.49 6.78 21.14
N GLU A 130 -10.87 7.87 20.47
CA GLU A 130 -11.72 7.83 19.27
C GLU A 130 -11.03 7.16 18.07
N GLU A 131 -9.74 7.44 17.83
CA GLU A 131 -8.99 6.83 16.73
C GLU A 131 -8.75 5.33 16.98
N GLN A 132 -8.59 4.93 18.24
CA GLN A 132 -8.49 3.53 18.63
C GLN A 132 -9.82 2.79 18.45
N ALA A 133 -10.94 3.41 18.83
CA ALA A 133 -12.28 2.87 18.63
C ALA A 133 -12.59 2.68 17.14
N LEU A 134 -12.33 3.70 16.31
CA LEU A 134 -12.51 3.61 14.86
C LEU A 134 -11.68 2.48 14.24
N LYS A 135 -10.44 2.28 14.70
CA LYS A 135 -9.61 1.14 14.25
C LYS A 135 -10.16 -0.20 14.68
N ALA A 136 -10.68 -0.31 15.89
CA ALA A 136 -11.31 -1.54 16.36
C ALA A 136 -12.55 -1.87 15.52
N GLU A 137 -13.34 -0.86 15.15
CA GLU A 137 -14.48 -1.02 14.25
C GLU A 137 -14.06 -1.46 12.84
N VAL A 138 -13.07 -0.79 12.23
CA VAL A 138 -12.54 -1.18 10.91
C VAL A 138 -12.00 -2.62 10.93
N ARG A 139 -11.24 -3.00 11.97
CA ARG A 139 -10.74 -4.38 12.13
C ARG A 139 -11.88 -5.38 12.25
N THR A 140 -12.94 -5.03 12.97
CA THR A 140 -14.13 -5.88 13.13
C THR A 140 -14.84 -6.06 11.79
N LEU A 141 -14.97 -4.99 11.01
CA LEU A 141 -15.58 -5.03 9.69
C LEU A 141 -14.79 -5.92 8.72
N VAL A 142 -13.45 -5.78 8.66
CA VAL A 142 -12.61 -6.65 7.83
C VAL A 142 -12.74 -8.11 8.26
N ARG A 143 -12.76 -8.40 9.57
CA ARG A 143 -12.93 -9.76 10.09
C ARG A 143 -14.27 -10.36 9.67
N GLN A 144 -15.37 -9.63 9.84
CA GLN A 144 -16.70 -10.06 9.43
C GLN A 144 -16.78 -10.37 7.93
N PHE A 145 -16.12 -9.57 7.09
CA PHE A 145 -16.03 -9.85 5.67
C PHE A 145 -15.30 -11.16 5.40
N LEU A 146 -14.10 -11.35 5.97
CA LEU A 146 -13.30 -12.55 5.77
C LEU A 146 -13.98 -13.81 6.30
N ASP A 147 -14.69 -13.71 7.43
CA ASP A 147 -15.45 -14.81 8.02
C ASP A 147 -16.62 -15.25 7.13
N GLY A 148 -17.18 -14.33 6.34
CA GLY A 148 -18.23 -14.61 5.36
C GLY A 148 -17.75 -15.19 4.03
N LEU A 149 -16.44 -15.22 3.77
CA LEU A 149 -15.88 -15.77 2.54
C LEU A 149 -15.79 -17.31 2.59
N PRO A 150 -16.02 -18.00 1.46
CA PRO A 150 -15.63 -19.40 1.30
C PRO A 150 -14.13 -19.61 1.55
N GLU A 151 -13.75 -20.80 2.02
CA GLU A 151 -12.37 -21.11 2.43
C GLU A 151 -11.34 -20.80 1.34
N GLU A 152 -11.62 -21.15 0.08
CA GLU A 152 -10.72 -20.85 -1.04
C GLU A 152 -10.52 -19.35 -1.27
N ALA A 153 -11.59 -18.56 -1.12
CA ALA A 153 -11.55 -17.11 -1.31
C ALA A 153 -10.84 -16.42 -0.14
N ARG A 154 -11.03 -16.93 1.09
CA ARG A 154 -10.31 -16.50 2.28
C ARG A 154 -8.82 -16.83 2.17
N ALA A 155 -8.46 -18.03 1.74
CA ALA A 155 -7.07 -18.42 1.51
C ALA A 155 -6.41 -17.51 0.46
N LEU A 156 -7.10 -17.23 -0.66
CA LEU A 156 -6.60 -16.26 -1.63
C LEU A 156 -6.45 -14.86 -1.02
N ALA A 157 -7.42 -14.40 -0.25
CA ALA A 157 -7.36 -13.08 0.38
C ALA A 157 -6.20 -12.97 1.39
N GLN A 158 -5.98 -14.01 2.18
CA GLN A 158 -4.84 -14.15 3.09
C GLN A 158 -3.52 -14.05 2.31
N LEU A 159 -3.35 -14.89 1.27
CA LEU A 159 -2.12 -14.93 0.48
C LEU A 159 -1.87 -13.60 -0.25
N ARG A 160 -2.89 -12.99 -0.84
CA ARG A 160 -2.71 -11.78 -1.66
C ARG A 160 -2.71 -10.47 -0.90
N PHE A 161 -3.57 -10.30 0.10
CA PHE A 161 -3.75 -9.00 0.76
C PHE A 161 -3.08 -8.91 2.13
N MET A 162 -2.88 -10.03 2.82
CA MET A 162 -2.25 -10.05 4.16
C MET A 162 -0.79 -10.49 4.08
N GLU A 163 -0.52 -11.58 3.38
CA GLU A 163 0.84 -12.09 3.20
C GLU A 163 1.58 -11.39 2.07
N GLY A 164 0.87 -10.81 1.11
CA GLY A 164 1.46 -10.08 -0.01
C GLY A 164 2.27 -10.97 -0.94
N LEU A 165 1.69 -12.08 -1.41
CA LEU A 165 2.26 -12.95 -2.46
C LEU A 165 1.94 -12.43 -3.85
N SER A 166 2.76 -12.75 -4.86
CA SER A 166 2.42 -12.42 -6.25
C SER A 166 1.23 -13.24 -6.73
N GLN A 167 0.53 -12.76 -7.78
CA GLN A 167 -0.53 -13.54 -8.42
C GLN A 167 -0.01 -14.91 -8.86
N GLU A 168 1.25 -14.98 -9.32
CA GLU A 168 1.92 -16.22 -9.73
C GLU A 168 2.27 -17.11 -8.53
N ALA A 169 2.82 -16.55 -7.45
CA ALA A 169 3.14 -17.33 -6.26
C ALA A 169 1.88 -17.84 -5.53
N ALA A 170 0.82 -17.03 -5.48
CA ALA A 170 -0.48 -17.42 -4.95
C ALA A 170 -1.13 -18.48 -5.84
N ALA A 171 -1.05 -18.34 -7.17
CA ALA A 171 -1.51 -19.34 -8.14
C ALA A 171 -0.85 -20.69 -7.89
N THR A 172 0.48 -20.73 -7.74
CA THR A 172 1.22 -21.96 -7.43
C THR A 172 0.78 -22.59 -6.09
N ARG A 173 0.60 -21.79 -5.03
CA ARG A 173 0.18 -22.30 -3.71
C ARG A 173 -1.24 -22.83 -3.69
N LEU A 174 -2.13 -22.18 -4.43
CA LEU A 174 -3.55 -22.54 -4.50
C LEU A 174 -3.86 -23.52 -5.63
N GLN A 175 -2.85 -23.95 -6.40
CA GLN A 175 -3.00 -24.80 -7.58
C GLN A 175 -3.97 -24.20 -8.61
N LEU A 176 -3.89 -22.89 -8.79
CA LEU A 176 -4.67 -22.11 -9.76
C LEU A 176 -3.75 -21.57 -10.87
N THR A 177 -4.34 -21.02 -11.91
CA THR A 177 -3.64 -20.17 -12.89
C THR A 177 -3.59 -18.72 -12.43
N ARG A 178 -2.60 -17.95 -12.93
CA ARG A 178 -2.53 -16.50 -12.69
C ARG A 178 -3.80 -15.76 -13.14
N GLY A 179 -4.42 -16.22 -14.24
CA GLY A 179 -5.66 -15.67 -14.75
C GLY A 179 -6.82 -15.82 -13.78
N GLU A 180 -6.98 -17.01 -13.19
CA GLU A 180 -8.00 -17.28 -12.18
C GLU A 180 -7.78 -16.45 -10.92
N VAL A 181 -6.53 -16.32 -10.47
CA VAL A 181 -6.18 -15.45 -9.33
C VAL A 181 -6.62 -14.01 -9.59
N ARG A 182 -6.33 -13.45 -10.78
CA ARG A 182 -6.73 -12.09 -11.15
C ARG A 182 -8.26 -11.91 -11.13
N VAL A 183 -9.02 -12.89 -11.64
CA VAL A 183 -10.49 -12.84 -11.64
C VAL A 183 -11.04 -12.91 -10.22
N ARG A 184 -10.53 -13.84 -9.40
CA ARG A 184 -10.95 -13.99 -8.00
C ARG A 184 -10.59 -12.76 -7.16
N GLU A 185 -9.44 -12.12 -7.38
CA GLU A 185 -9.08 -10.84 -6.75
C GLU A 185 -10.05 -9.72 -7.09
N ARG A 186 -10.43 -9.59 -8.36
CA ARG A 186 -11.43 -8.60 -8.79
C ARG A 186 -12.74 -8.83 -8.05
N HIS A 187 -13.18 -10.09 -7.97
CA HIS A 187 -14.40 -10.45 -7.26
C HIS A 187 -14.32 -10.12 -5.76
N LEU A 188 -13.22 -10.46 -5.09
CA LEU A 188 -12.97 -10.11 -3.69
C LEU A 188 -13.05 -8.60 -3.44
N ARG A 189 -12.45 -7.79 -4.31
CA ARG A 189 -12.50 -6.31 -4.22
C ARG A 189 -13.94 -5.79 -4.39
N THR A 190 -14.71 -6.35 -5.32
CA THR A 190 -16.12 -6.00 -5.51
C THR A 190 -16.95 -6.36 -4.29
N GLN A 191 -16.85 -7.60 -3.81
CA GLN A 191 -17.60 -8.07 -2.62
C GLN A 191 -17.25 -7.26 -1.37
N PHE A 192 -15.98 -6.90 -1.18
CA PHE A 192 -15.56 -6.07 -0.05
C PHE A 192 -16.16 -4.67 -0.13
N THR A 193 -16.24 -4.10 -1.33
CA THR A 193 -16.87 -2.80 -1.57
C THR A 193 -18.37 -2.84 -1.26
N GLU A 194 -19.07 -3.87 -1.74
CA GLU A 194 -20.49 -4.09 -1.44
C GLU A 194 -20.71 -4.26 0.08
N HIS A 195 -19.82 -4.98 0.75
CA HIS A 195 -19.85 -5.16 2.20
C HIS A 195 -19.69 -3.85 2.97
N LEU A 196 -18.82 -2.95 2.49
CA LEU A 196 -18.63 -1.61 3.06
C LEU A 196 -19.85 -0.70 2.83
N LEU A 197 -20.41 -0.71 1.61
CA LEU A 197 -21.63 0.04 1.27
C LEU A 197 -22.81 -0.40 2.14
N ALA A 198 -23.03 -1.71 2.27
CA ALA A 198 -24.13 -2.26 3.07
C ALA A 198 -24.05 -1.89 4.56
N ARG A 199 -22.85 -1.55 5.05
CA ARG A 199 -22.61 -1.13 6.44
C ARG A 199 -22.47 0.39 6.59
N GLY A 200 -22.68 1.17 5.52
CA GLY A 200 -22.59 2.63 5.55
C GLY A 200 -21.17 3.19 5.70
N TRP A 201 -20.14 2.39 5.40
CA TRP A 201 -18.73 2.83 5.44
C TRP A 201 -18.26 3.49 4.14
N LEU A 202 -19.07 3.38 3.08
CA LEU A 202 -18.84 4.02 1.79
C LEU A 202 -20.15 4.64 1.31
N ASP A 203 -20.05 5.81 0.68
CA ASP A 203 -21.19 6.51 0.08
C ASP A 203 -21.29 6.33 -1.44
N VAL A 204 -20.26 5.77 -2.10
CA VAL A 204 -20.21 5.63 -3.58
C VAL A 204 -19.64 4.26 -3.98
N PRO A 205 -20.30 3.50 -4.89
CA PRO A 205 -19.76 2.25 -5.43
C PRO A 205 -18.57 2.45 -6.37
N LEU A 206 -17.60 1.52 -6.36
CA LEU A 206 -16.42 1.54 -7.26
C LEU A 206 -16.76 1.61 -8.76
N ALA A 207 -17.94 1.13 -9.17
CA ALA A 207 -18.39 1.21 -10.57
C ALA A 207 -18.50 2.66 -11.10
N GLY A 208 -18.64 3.65 -10.21
CA GLY A 208 -18.63 5.07 -10.56
C GLY A 208 -17.24 5.66 -10.80
N MET A 209 -16.15 4.93 -10.52
CA MET A 209 -14.77 5.41 -10.66
C MET A 209 -14.10 4.98 -11.98
N GLU A 210 -14.78 4.22 -12.84
CA GLU A 210 -14.23 3.66 -14.09
C GLU A 210 -14.38 4.60 -15.31
N LYS A 211 -14.87 5.83 -15.10
CA LYS A 211 -14.85 6.89 -16.14
C LYS A 211 -14.36 8.21 -15.58
N VAL A 212 -13.05 8.39 -15.61
CA VAL A 212 -12.42 9.72 -15.69
C VAL A 212 -11.52 9.68 -16.92
N PRO A 213 -11.66 10.63 -17.86
CA PRO A 213 -10.92 10.66 -19.13
C PRO A 213 -9.41 10.83 -18.95
#